data_AF-M4T949-F1
#
_entry.id   AF-M4T949-F1
#
_cell.length_a   1.000
_cell.length_b   1.000
_cell.length_c   1.000
_cell.angle_alpha   90.00
_cell.angle_beta   90.00
_cell.angle_gamma   90.00
#
_symmetry.space_group_name_H-M   'P 1'
#
loop_
_entity.id
_entity.type
_entity.pdbx_description
1 polymer ?
#
loop_
_entity_poly.entity_id
_entity_poly.type
_entity_poly.pdbx_seq_one_letter_code
_entity_poly.pdbx_strand_id
1 'polypeptide(L)'
;DPRQLLFLSFPAFSGNVNQVMSPPATYLLLAMTAFVMTLWQGRANDSNAKNMAIINDLCDLIQVATGKTDHLPKPDLENSDLTSLEIINMSLAEDEWKKGIPTEEQASGKQTDPCDKGPEPAACKELRSKWIAAKKATETAANFPNKKKLSEDNLRSTLRKSAAETVALLIEQAKHVKTEYNANDKPRLEYVTQRLDGEVKTALYGKADAGPADGNLCDIAASTSRAKTCKIEDKAQTLCVAAVCICAKGSTQNSDICDSQLTATVTDWANENLKTAFGAIKAKCNNLPPRQLTAHNLITALDKLLAKSTANTEADAAAAVVLGTGATNTAPCKDEDQKGCVDLTALTAKKRQHPQKRH
;
A
#
# COMPACT_ATOMS: atom_id res chain seq x y z
N ASP A 1 -25.75 -12.39 -19.96
CA ASP A 1 -25.48 -13.61 -20.72
C ASP A 1 -24.01 -13.99 -20.55
N PRO A 2 -23.68 -15.06 -19.82
CA PRO A 2 -22.34 -15.32 -19.31
C PRO A 2 -21.53 -16.31 -20.17
N ARG A 3 -20.21 -16.12 -20.16
CA ARG A 3 -19.15 -17.15 -20.20
C ARG A 3 -19.12 -18.09 -21.42
N GLN A 4 -18.19 -17.83 -22.35
CA GLN A 4 -17.60 -18.88 -23.18
C GLN A 4 -16.35 -19.45 -22.50
N LEU A 5 -16.48 -20.67 -21.99
CA LEU A 5 -15.41 -21.59 -21.63
C LEU A 5 -15.39 -22.67 -22.73
N LEU A 6 -14.29 -22.74 -23.47
CA LEU A 6 -14.00 -23.79 -24.43
C LEU A 6 -13.69 -25.09 -23.67
N PHE A 7 -14.66 -26.02 -23.68
CA PHE A 7 -14.43 -27.44 -23.40
C PHE A 7 -13.96 -28.11 -24.69
N LEU A 8 -12.70 -28.57 -24.71
CA LEU A 8 -12.24 -29.56 -25.67
C LEU A 8 -12.22 -30.93 -25.00
N SER A 9 -12.86 -31.86 -25.70
CA SER A 9 -13.12 -33.25 -25.39
C SER A 9 -11.85 -34.10 -25.33
N PHE A 10 -11.78 -34.99 -24.34
CA PHE A 10 -10.84 -36.12 -24.29
C PHE A 10 -11.41 -37.32 -25.05
N PRO A 11 -10.63 -38.02 -25.89
CA PRO A 11 -10.98 -39.37 -26.32
C PRO A 11 -10.53 -40.41 -25.29
N ALA A 12 -11.32 -41.47 -25.19
CA ALA A 12 -11.16 -42.59 -24.27
C ALA A 12 -9.84 -43.34 -24.46
N PHE A 13 -9.14 -43.57 -23.34
CA PHE A 13 -7.99 -44.47 -23.27
C PHE A 13 -8.47 -45.89 -22.98
N SER A 14 -8.32 -46.78 -23.96
CA SER A 14 -8.29 -48.23 -23.75
C SER A 14 -6.94 -48.72 -24.25
N GLY A 15 -6.13 -49.32 -23.39
CA GLY A 15 -4.82 -49.81 -23.79
C GLY A 15 -3.86 -50.08 -22.63
N ASN A 16 -4.00 -51.28 -22.06
CA ASN A 16 -2.98 -52.17 -21.50
C ASN A 16 -1.76 -51.59 -20.74
N VAL A 17 -1.71 -51.92 -19.45
CA VAL A 17 -0.55 -51.87 -18.58
C VAL A 17 0.47 -52.90 -19.02
N ASN A 18 1.58 -52.45 -19.61
CA ASN A 18 2.94 -53.00 -19.47
C ASN A 18 3.84 -52.42 -20.58
N GLN A 19 4.44 -51.26 -20.33
CA GLN A 19 5.71 -50.93 -21.00
C GLN A 19 6.71 -50.39 -19.98
N VAL A 20 7.79 -51.15 -19.93
CA VAL A 20 9.03 -50.97 -19.18
C VAL A 20 9.63 -49.61 -19.54
N MET A 21 9.75 -48.71 -18.57
CA MET A 21 10.49 -47.46 -18.72
C MET A 21 11.98 -47.77 -18.91
N SER A 22 12.49 -47.44 -20.08
CA SER A 22 13.90 -47.57 -20.46
C SER A 22 14.81 -46.69 -19.56
N PRO A 23 16.02 -47.16 -19.21
CA PRO A 23 16.88 -46.50 -18.23
C PRO A 23 17.44 -45.10 -18.56
N PRO A 24 17.60 -44.61 -19.82
CA PRO A 24 18.29 -43.34 -20.04
C PRO A 24 17.46 -42.09 -19.66
N ALA A 25 16.12 -42.20 -19.60
CA ALA A 25 15.26 -41.06 -19.28
C ALA A 25 15.28 -40.70 -17.78
N THR A 26 15.46 -41.68 -16.91
CA THR A 26 15.48 -41.49 -15.45
C THR A 26 16.77 -40.79 -14.99
N TYR A 27 17.90 -41.09 -15.64
CA TYR A 27 19.19 -40.43 -15.34
C TYR A 27 19.21 -38.96 -15.79
N LEU A 28 18.52 -38.62 -16.89
CA LEU A 28 18.46 -37.25 -17.40
C LEU A 28 17.62 -36.33 -16.50
N LEU A 29 16.52 -36.84 -15.93
CA LEU A 29 15.69 -36.12 -14.96
C LEU A 29 16.39 -35.93 -13.59
N LEU A 30 17.17 -36.91 -13.14
CA LEU A 30 18.00 -36.80 -11.94
C LEU A 30 19.19 -35.83 -12.14
N ALA A 31 19.82 -35.84 -13.31
CA ALA A 31 20.90 -34.91 -13.63
C ALA A 31 20.39 -33.46 -13.74
N MET A 32 19.21 -33.23 -14.31
CA MET A 32 18.61 -31.89 -14.40
C MET A 32 18.17 -31.33 -13.04
N THR A 33 17.64 -32.16 -12.14
CA THR A 33 17.34 -31.72 -10.77
C THR A 33 18.61 -31.46 -9.96
N ALA A 34 19.66 -32.26 -10.13
CA ALA A 34 20.97 -32.00 -9.52
C ALA A 34 21.63 -30.72 -10.05
N PHE A 35 21.54 -30.44 -11.36
CA PHE A 35 22.16 -29.24 -11.97
C PHE A 35 21.42 -27.94 -11.60
N VAL A 36 20.10 -27.98 -11.47
CA VAL A 36 19.30 -26.86 -10.94
C VAL A 36 19.58 -26.65 -9.45
N MET A 37 19.85 -27.71 -8.67
CA MET A 37 20.29 -27.56 -7.28
C MET A 37 21.71 -26.97 -7.15
N THR A 38 22.64 -27.29 -8.06
CA THR A 38 24.01 -26.71 -8.01
C THR A 38 24.07 -25.26 -8.51
N LEU A 39 23.20 -24.85 -9.45
CA LEU A 39 23.14 -23.45 -9.91
C LEU A 39 22.45 -22.50 -8.90
N TRP A 40 21.80 -23.05 -7.87
CA TRP A 40 21.31 -22.31 -6.70
C TRP A 40 22.29 -22.34 -5.50
N GLN A 41 23.46 -22.95 -5.66
CA GLN A 41 24.53 -22.96 -4.66
C GLN A 41 25.69 -22.02 -5.00
N GLY A 42 25.41 -20.93 -5.71
CA GLY A 42 26.17 -19.69 -5.53
C GLY A 42 25.78 -19.02 -4.21
N ARG A 43 25.91 -19.73 -3.08
CA ARG A 43 25.80 -19.10 -1.75
C ARG A 43 27.17 -18.54 -1.41
N ALA A 44 27.19 -17.24 -1.11
CA ALA A 44 28.27 -16.62 -0.37
C ALA A 44 28.70 -17.52 0.80
N ASN A 45 29.98 -17.51 1.11
CA ASN A 45 30.57 -18.21 2.24
C ASN A 45 30.13 -17.55 3.57
N ASP A 46 28.83 -17.58 3.85
CA ASP A 46 28.18 -16.95 5.00
C ASP A 46 27.59 -18.03 5.93
N SER A 47 28.46 -18.84 6.54
CA SER A 47 28.04 -19.70 7.67
C SER A 47 27.42 -18.89 8.84
N ASN A 48 27.52 -17.57 8.80
CA ASN A 48 27.13 -16.63 9.85
C ASN A 48 25.81 -15.88 9.56
N ALA A 49 25.22 -16.02 8.36
CA ALA A 49 23.97 -15.36 7.95
C ALA A 49 22.69 -15.96 8.55
N LYS A 50 22.71 -16.29 9.84
CA LYS A 50 21.67 -17.09 10.53
C LYS A 50 20.29 -16.44 10.47
N ASN A 51 20.23 -15.11 10.43
CA ASN A 51 18.97 -14.36 10.44
C ASN A 51 18.53 -13.82 9.07
N MET A 52 19.20 -14.17 7.96
CA MET A 52 18.86 -13.60 6.64
C MET A 52 17.45 -13.88 6.17
N ALA A 53 16.95 -15.10 6.42
CA ALA A 53 15.58 -15.46 6.04
C ALA A 53 14.54 -14.62 6.80
N ILE A 54 14.82 -14.25 8.06
CA ILE A 54 13.95 -13.40 8.88
C ILE A 54 13.96 -11.99 8.34
N ILE A 55 15.12 -11.47 7.93
CA ILE A 55 15.23 -10.13 7.37
C ILE A 55 14.56 -9.98 6.03
N ASN A 56 14.62 -11.00 5.17
CA ASN A 56 13.88 -10.96 3.92
C ASN A 56 12.36 -10.87 4.18
N ASP A 57 11.86 -11.58 5.19
CA ASP A 57 10.44 -11.52 5.57
C ASP A 57 10.07 -10.22 6.30
N LEU A 58 11.00 -9.64 7.06
CA LEU A 58 10.83 -8.32 7.66
C LEU A 58 10.80 -7.22 6.58
N CYS A 59 11.72 -7.27 5.61
CA CYS A 59 11.71 -6.36 4.48
C CYS A 59 10.45 -6.52 3.63
N ASP A 60 9.94 -7.74 3.49
CA ASP A 60 8.66 -8.00 2.85
C ASP A 60 7.51 -7.29 3.59
N LEU A 61 7.45 -7.45 4.92
CA LEU A 61 6.47 -6.74 5.75
C LEU A 61 6.58 -5.21 5.61
N ILE A 62 7.81 -4.66 5.58
CA ILE A 62 8.04 -3.24 5.29
C ILE A 62 7.45 -2.86 3.93
N GLN A 63 7.71 -3.63 2.87
CA GLN A 63 7.23 -3.32 1.52
C GLN A 63 5.73 -3.44 1.34
N VAL A 64 5.07 -4.31 2.11
CA VAL A 64 3.60 -4.33 2.19
C VAL A 64 3.09 -3.09 2.90
N ALA A 65 3.69 -2.76 4.05
CA ALA A 65 3.27 -1.64 4.89
C ALA A 65 3.46 -0.29 4.20
N THR A 66 4.57 -0.06 3.52
CA THR A 66 4.83 1.16 2.71
C THR A 66 4.37 1.02 1.27
N GLY A 67 3.50 0.04 1.01
CA GLY A 67 3.06 -0.35 -0.31
C GLY A 67 2.13 0.65 -1.00
N LYS A 68 1.73 0.30 -2.22
CA LYS A 68 0.74 1.05 -2.99
C LYS A 68 -0.63 1.02 -2.31
N THR A 69 -1.34 2.15 -2.40
CA THR A 69 -2.68 2.38 -1.85
C THR A 69 -3.66 2.83 -2.91
N ASP A 70 -3.34 2.62 -4.19
CA ASP A 70 -4.15 3.01 -5.35
C ASP A 70 -5.52 2.31 -5.42
N HIS A 71 -5.65 1.16 -4.75
CA HIS A 71 -6.91 0.44 -4.59
C HIS A 71 -7.81 0.99 -3.46
N LEU A 72 -7.28 1.85 -2.58
CA LEU A 72 -8.08 2.49 -1.55
C LEU A 72 -8.96 3.58 -2.20
N PRO A 73 -10.21 3.77 -1.72
CA PRO A 73 -11.06 4.83 -2.21
C PRO A 73 -10.35 6.18 -2.11
N LYS A 74 -10.25 6.88 -3.24
CA LYS A 74 -9.72 8.25 -3.25
C LYS A 74 -10.77 9.19 -2.67
N PRO A 75 -10.36 10.20 -1.89
CA PRO A 75 -11.29 11.13 -1.26
C PRO A 75 -11.99 12.06 -2.26
N ASP A 76 -11.49 12.17 -3.51
CA ASP A 76 -12.09 13.02 -4.52
C ASP A 76 -13.08 12.26 -5.41
N LEU A 77 -14.27 12.84 -5.60
CA LEU A 77 -15.21 12.43 -6.64
C LEU A 77 -14.81 13.05 -7.98
N GLU A 78 -14.80 12.23 -9.03
CA GLU A 78 -14.69 12.73 -10.40
C GLU A 78 -15.91 13.58 -10.77
N ASN A 79 -15.70 14.62 -11.58
CA ASN A 79 -16.74 15.57 -11.98
C ASN A 79 -17.21 15.37 -13.43
N SER A 80 -16.72 14.34 -14.12
CA SER A 80 -16.96 14.11 -15.55
C SER A 80 -18.44 13.97 -15.89
N ASP A 81 -19.22 13.31 -15.04
CA ASP A 81 -20.64 13.08 -15.27
C ASP A 81 -21.46 14.36 -15.11
N LEU A 82 -21.18 15.15 -14.07
CA LEU A 82 -21.80 16.47 -13.90
C LEU A 82 -21.45 17.39 -15.06
N THR A 83 -20.18 17.43 -15.48
CA THR A 83 -19.75 18.20 -16.65
C THR A 83 -20.45 17.71 -17.93
N SER A 84 -20.65 16.40 -18.08
CA SER A 84 -21.38 15.84 -19.23
C SER A 84 -22.84 16.28 -19.24
N LEU A 85 -23.51 16.27 -18.07
CA LEU A 85 -24.87 16.77 -17.93
C LEU A 85 -24.97 18.27 -18.24
N GLU A 86 -24.01 19.07 -17.79
CA GLU A 86 -23.94 20.51 -18.09
C GLU A 86 -23.78 20.78 -19.60
N ILE A 87 -22.96 19.99 -20.32
CA ILE A 87 -22.83 20.08 -21.78
C ILE A 87 -24.13 19.67 -22.49
N ILE A 88 -24.78 18.60 -22.03
CA ILE A 88 -26.07 18.17 -22.58
C ILE A 88 -27.13 19.26 -22.36
N ASN A 89 -27.20 19.84 -21.16
CA ASN A 89 -28.11 20.92 -20.84
C ASN A 89 -27.86 22.15 -21.72
N MET A 90 -26.60 22.53 -21.89
CA MET A 90 -26.21 23.60 -22.81
C MET A 90 -26.65 23.32 -24.23
N SER A 91 -26.57 22.07 -24.70
CA SER A 91 -27.00 21.71 -26.06
C SER A 91 -28.51 21.87 -26.28
N LEU A 92 -29.31 21.59 -25.23
CA LEU A 92 -30.76 21.68 -25.21
C LEU A 92 -31.27 23.12 -25.01
N ALA A 93 -30.41 24.03 -24.59
CA ALA A 93 -30.77 25.43 -24.39
C ALA A 93 -31.23 26.09 -25.70
N GLU A 94 -31.99 27.18 -25.56
CA GLU A 94 -32.45 27.96 -26.71
C GLU A 94 -31.31 28.77 -27.31
N ASP A 95 -31.30 28.91 -28.63
CA ASP A 95 -30.22 29.62 -29.32
C ASP A 95 -30.12 31.08 -28.88
N GLU A 96 -31.25 31.70 -28.55
CA GLU A 96 -31.31 33.07 -27.99
C GLU A 96 -30.60 33.14 -26.64
N TRP A 97 -30.78 32.15 -25.78
CA TRP A 97 -30.06 32.07 -24.50
C TRP A 97 -28.57 31.80 -24.72
N LYS A 98 -28.20 30.88 -25.62
CA LYS A 98 -26.79 30.60 -25.96
C LYS A 98 -26.08 31.83 -26.53
N LYS A 99 -26.77 32.67 -27.28
CA LYS A 99 -26.24 33.95 -27.80
C LYS A 99 -25.91 34.95 -26.69
N GLY A 100 -26.62 34.88 -25.56
CA GLY A 100 -26.34 35.69 -24.37
C GLY A 100 -25.07 35.28 -23.61
N ILE A 101 -24.54 34.08 -23.86
CA ILE A 101 -23.29 33.60 -23.25
C ILE A 101 -22.11 34.01 -24.15
N PRO A 102 -21.10 34.72 -23.63
CA PRO A 102 -19.93 35.08 -24.43
C PRO A 102 -19.15 33.83 -24.87
N THR A 103 -18.45 33.94 -26.00
CA THR A 103 -17.39 32.98 -26.38
C THR A 103 -16.16 33.15 -25.48
N GLU A 104 -15.23 32.19 -25.49
CA GLU A 104 -13.98 32.32 -24.74
C GLU A 104 -13.18 33.56 -25.15
N GLU A 105 -13.11 33.87 -26.45
CA GLU A 105 -12.44 35.07 -26.93
C GLU A 105 -13.12 36.34 -26.39
N GLN A 106 -14.45 36.38 -26.39
CA GLN A 106 -15.23 37.50 -25.85
C GLN A 106 -15.10 37.64 -24.33
N ALA A 107 -14.97 36.53 -23.60
CA ALA A 107 -14.81 36.54 -22.14
C ALA A 107 -13.43 37.05 -21.69
N SER A 108 -12.42 37.03 -22.57
CA SER A 108 -11.07 37.53 -22.29
C SER A 108 -10.89 39.05 -22.51
N GLY A 109 -11.92 39.73 -23.02
CA GLY A 109 -11.90 41.18 -23.28
C GLY A 109 -11.99 42.03 -22.00
N LYS A 110 -11.58 43.31 -22.07
CA LYS A 110 -11.62 44.30 -20.96
C LYS A 110 -13.03 44.75 -20.54
N GLN A 111 -14.08 44.01 -20.89
CA GLN A 111 -15.45 44.40 -20.58
C GLN A 111 -15.77 44.03 -19.12
N THR A 112 -16.50 44.90 -18.42
CA THR A 112 -16.95 44.62 -17.05
C THR A 112 -17.85 43.38 -17.04
N ASP A 113 -17.54 42.40 -16.20
CA ASP A 113 -18.31 41.16 -16.14
C ASP A 113 -19.68 41.48 -15.52
N PRO A 114 -20.81 41.09 -16.15
CA PRO A 114 -22.13 41.24 -15.53
C PRO A 114 -22.22 40.65 -14.12
N CYS A 115 -21.39 39.65 -13.81
CA CYS A 115 -21.28 39.06 -12.48
C CYS A 115 -20.62 39.99 -11.44
N ASP A 116 -19.89 41.03 -11.84
CA ASP A 116 -19.22 41.97 -10.92
C ASP A 116 -20.20 42.79 -10.07
N LYS A 117 -21.47 42.89 -10.49
CA LYS A 117 -22.47 43.79 -9.88
C LYS A 117 -23.49 43.07 -9.00
N GLY A 118 -23.38 41.75 -8.85
CA GLY A 118 -24.34 40.91 -8.11
C GLY A 118 -24.02 40.73 -6.61
N PRO A 119 -24.96 40.19 -5.82
CA PRO A 119 -24.75 39.90 -4.40
C PRO A 119 -23.71 38.78 -4.16
N GLU A 120 -23.49 37.90 -5.15
CA GLU A 120 -22.48 36.83 -5.10
C GLU A 120 -21.61 36.80 -6.37
N PRO A 121 -20.67 37.75 -6.52
CA PRO A 121 -19.86 37.88 -7.73
C PRO A 121 -19.03 36.64 -8.05
N ALA A 122 -18.48 35.97 -7.03
CA ALA A 122 -17.65 34.78 -7.19
C ALA A 122 -18.45 33.58 -7.72
N ALA A 123 -19.61 33.29 -7.13
CA ALA A 123 -20.48 32.19 -7.56
C ALA A 123 -21.01 32.42 -8.98
N CYS A 124 -21.39 33.66 -9.31
CA CYS A 124 -21.81 34.02 -10.65
C CYS A 124 -20.69 33.80 -11.68
N LYS A 125 -19.46 34.25 -11.39
CA LYS A 125 -18.31 34.06 -12.27
C LYS A 125 -17.98 32.60 -12.50
N GLU A 126 -18.06 31.77 -11.45
CA GLU A 126 -17.84 30.33 -11.56
C GLU A 126 -18.90 29.68 -12.45
N LEU A 127 -20.18 30.00 -12.24
CA LEU A 127 -21.27 29.46 -13.04
C LEU A 127 -21.16 29.89 -14.51
N ARG A 128 -20.80 31.16 -14.74
CA ARG A 128 -20.60 31.72 -16.08
C ARG A 128 -19.44 31.04 -16.80
N SER A 129 -18.32 30.77 -16.13
CA SER A 129 -17.19 30.07 -16.74
C SER A 129 -17.57 28.66 -17.20
N LYS A 130 -18.36 27.95 -16.38
CA LYS A 130 -18.92 26.63 -16.74
C LYS A 130 -19.83 26.71 -17.97
N TRP A 131 -20.66 27.73 -18.08
CA TRP A 131 -21.50 27.92 -19.26
C TRP A 131 -20.69 28.21 -20.53
N ILE A 132 -19.64 29.04 -20.44
CA ILE A 132 -18.75 29.32 -21.58
C ILE A 132 -18.08 28.01 -22.04
N ALA A 133 -17.52 27.24 -21.11
CA ALA A 133 -16.88 25.97 -21.39
C ALA A 133 -17.86 24.94 -22.00
N ALA A 134 -19.07 24.82 -21.43
CA ALA A 134 -20.11 23.94 -21.95
C ALA A 134 -20.55 24.37 -23.35
N LYS A 135 -20.71 25.67 -23.61
CA LYS A 135 -21.07 26.21 -24.93
C LYS A 135 -20.04 25.80 -25.97
N LYS A 136 -18.75 26.04 -25.70
CA LYS A 136 -17.65 25.61 -26.56
C LYS A 136 -17.66 24.09 -26.80
N ALA A 137 -17.95 23.29 -25.79
CA ALA A 137 -18.05 21.84 -25.93
C ALA A 137 -19.21 21.40 -26.85
N THR A 138 -20.26 22.22 -27.01
CA THR A 138 -21.35 21.93 -27.96
C THR A 138 -21.04 22.28 -29.41
N GLU A 139 -19.95 23.00 -29.71
CA GLU A 139 -19.65 23.49 -31.07
C GLU A 139 -19.19 22.37 -32.00
N THR A 140 -18.48 21.35 -31.49
CA THR A 140 -18.03 20.21 -32.29
C THR A 140 -18.52 18.89 -31.71
N ALA A 141 -18.78 17.90 -32.57
CA ALA A 141 -19.21 16.58 -32.10
C ALA A 141 -18.09 15.90 -31.29
N ALA A 142 -16.82 16.18 -31.59
CA ALA A 142 -15.68 15.61 -30.88
C ALA A 142 -15.65 15.97 -29.38
N ASN A 143 -16.21 17.13 -29.01
CA ASN A 143 -16.24 17.65 -27.65
C ASN A 143 -17.53 17.27 -26.89
N PHE A 144 -18.49 16.64 -27.57
CA PHE A 144 -19.75 16.24 -26.97
C PHE A 144 -19.60 14.92 -26.19
N PRO A 145 -20.33 14.71 -25.08
CA PRO A 145 -20.40 13.41 -24.43
C PRO A 145 -20.73 12.29 -25.44
N ASN A 146 -19.93 11.23 -25.46
CA ASN A 146 -20.03 10.12 -26.43
C ASN A 146 -19.93 10.51 -27.92
N LYS A 147 -19.44 11.71 -28.21
CA LYS A 147 -19.24 12.25 -29.56
C LYS A 147 -20.50 12.33 -30.43
N LYS A 148 -21.69 12.41 -29.82
CA LYS A 148 -22.98 12.40 -30.53
C LYS A 148 -23.80 13.64 -30.20
N LYS A 149 -23.99 14.52 -31.18
CA LYS A 149 -24.93 15.63 -31.06
C LYS A 149 -26.37 15.16 -31.27
N LEU A 150 -27.30 15.86 -30.64
CA LEU A 150 -28.71 15.78 -30.99
C LEU A 150 -28.92 16.30 -32.42
N SER A 151 -29.81 15.66 -33.18
CA SER A 151 -30.21 16.17 -34.49
C SER A 151 -31.03 17.46 -34.35
N GLU A 152 -31.01 18.29 -35.40
CA GLU A 152 -31.78 19.53 -35.45
C GLU A 152 -33.29 19.27 -35.26
N ASP A 153 -33.82 18.19 -35.83
CA ASP A 153 -35.23 17.78 -35.67
C ASP A 153 -35.59 17.51 -34.21
N ASN A 154 -34.68 16.85 -33.46
CA ASN A 154 -34.89 16.58 -32.04
C ASN A 154 -34.84 17.87 -31.21
N LEU A 155 -33.99 18.83 -31.58
CA LEU A 155 -33.92 20.15 -30.93
C LEU A 155 -35.18 21.00 -31.21
N ARG A 156 -35.82 20.84 -32.37
CA ARG A 156 -37.07 21.58 -32.69
C ARG A 156 -38.32 20.91 -32.13
N SER A 157 -38.21 19.68 -31.66
CA SER A 157 -39.33 18.92 -31.11
C SER A 157 -39.82 19.44 -29.75
N THR A 158 -41.07 19.12 -29.40
CA THR A 158 -41.62 19.37 -28.06
C THR A 158 -40.87 18.60 -26.97
N LEU A 159 -40.17 17.51 -27.33
CA LEU A 159 -39.36 16.72 -26.40
C LEU A 159 -38.14 17.47 -25.90
N ARG A 160 -37.64 18.50 -26.61
CA ARG A 160 -36.48 19.31 -26.17
C ARG A 160 -36.72 19.90 -24.78
N LYS A 161 -37.90 20.50 -24.55
CA LYS A 161 -38.22 21.17 -23.28
C LYS A 161 -38.27 20.20 -22.12
N SER A 162 -38.95 19.07 -22.30
CA SER A 162 -39.01 18.00 -21.30
C SER A 162 -37.63 17.39 -21.00
N ALA A 163 -36.79 17.21 -22.03
CA ALA A 163 -35.41 16.76 -21.84
C ALA A 163 -34.57 17.79 -21.07
N ALA A 164 -34.71 19.08 -21.38
CA ALA A 164 -34.00 20.15 -20.68
C ALA A 164 -34.36 20.21 -19.18
N GLU A 165 -35.66 20.11 -18.86
CA GLU A 165 -36.13 20.05 -17.48
C GLU A 165 -35.60 18.83 -16.73
N THR A 166 -35.63 17.66 -17.38
CA THR A 166 -35.11 16.41 -16.79
C THR A 166 -33.61 16.51 -16.52
N VAL A 167 -32.83 17.02 -17.47
CA VAL A 167 -31.38 17.20 -17.31
C VAL A 167 -31.08 18.23 -16.24
N ALA A 168 -31.84 19.33 -16.16
CA ALA A 168 -31.68 20.31 -15.08
C ALA A 168 -31.91 19.68 -13.70
N LEU A 169 -32.94 18.82 -13.54
CA LEU A 169 -33.17 18.08 -12.31
C LEU A 169 -31.99 17.15 -11.97
N LEU A 170 -31.46 16.42 -12.95
CA LEU A 170 -30.30 15.54 -12.76
C LEU A 170 -29.04 16.31 -12.36
N ILE A 171 -28.83 17.51 -12.91
CA ILE A 171 -27.73 18.40 -12.52
C ILE A 171 -27.86 18.80 -11.05
N GLU A 172 -29.05 19.21 -10.61
CA GLU A 172 -29.27 19.59 -9.21
C GLU A 172 -29.12 18.39 -8.26
N GLN A 173 -29.61 17.21 -8.64
CA GLN A 173 -29.37 15.97 -7.88
C GLN A 173 -27.88 15.62 -7.79
N ALA A 174 -27.14 15.72 -8.90
CA ALA A 174 -25.70 15.45 -8.92
C ALA A 174 -24.92 16.46 -8.04
N LYS A 175 -25.29 17.75 -8.08
CA LYS A 175 -24.74 18.77 -7.18
C LYS A 175 -25.05 18.47 -5.72
N HIS A 176 -26.27 18.04 -5.41
CA HIS A 176 -26.68 17.66 -4.05
C HIS A 176 -25.83 16.49 -3.54
N VAL A 177 -25.72 15.40 -4.31
CA VAL A 177 -24.88 14.24 -3.97
C VAL A 177 -23.43 14.65 -3.76
N LYS A 178 -22.87 15.49 -4.64
CA LYS A 178 -21.50 16.00 -4.48
C LYS A 178 -21.34 16.82 -3.20
N THR A 179 -22.34 17.64 -2.86
CA THR A 179 -22.33 18.46 -1.64
C THR A 179 -22.40 17.57 -0.40
N GLU A 180 -23.30 16.59 -0.37
CA GLU A 180 -23.39 15.62 0.73
C GLU A 180 -22.11 14.81 0.90
N TYR A 181 -21.53 14.32 -0.20
CA TYR A 181 -20.27 13.59 -0.18
C TYR A 181 -19.14 14.46 0.39
N ASN A 182 -18.99 15.69 -0.10
CA ASN A 182 -17.96 16.61 0.38
C ASN A 182 -18.11 16.96 1.85
N ALA A 183 -19.36 17.05 2.34
CA ALA A 183 -19.65 17.37 3.74
C ALA A 183 -19.44 16.15 4.67
N ASN A 184 -19.79 14.94 4.23
CA ASN A 184 -19.93 13.79 5.12
C ASN A 184 -18.87 12.69 4.90
N ASP A 185 -18.56 12.35 3.65
CA ASP A 185 -17.77 11.17 3.32
C ASP A 185 -16.31 11.51 3.03
N LYS A 186 -16.06 12.58 2.26
CA LYS A 186 -14.71 13.05 1.94
C LYS A 186 -13.84 13.25 3.20
N PRO A 187 -14.29 13.97 4.25
CA PRO A 187 -13.47 14.17 5.45
C PRO A 187 -13.19 12.86 6.18
N ARG A 188 -14.12 11.88 6.14
CA ARG A 188 -13.94 10.57 6.75
C ARG A 188 -12.89 9.75 5.99
N LEU A 189 -12.92 9.76 4.67
CA LEU A 189 -11.94 9.07 3.83
C LEU A 189 -10.54 9.68 3.97
N GLU A 190 -10.45 11.02 4.02
CA GLU A 190 -9.18 11.72 4.29
C GLU A 190 -8.65 11.37 5.67
N TYR A 191 -9.49 11.40 6.71
CA TYR A 191 -9.12 11.01 8.06
C TYR A 191 -8.62 9.57 8.14
N VAL A 192 -9.33 8.62 7.54
CA VAL A 192 -8.92 7.20 7.51
C VAL A 192 -7.58 7.03 6.79
N THR A 193 -7.39 7.71 5.66
CA THR A 193 -6.15 7.61 4.88
C THR A 193 -4.95 8.19 5.65
N GLN A 194 -5.10 9.37 6.26
CA GLN A 194 -4.07 9.99 7.07
C GLN A 194 -3.75 9.16 8.32
N ARG A 195 -4.80 8.64 8.97
CA ARG A 195 -4.64 7.78 10.15
C ARG A 195 -3.94 6.48 9.80
N LEU A 196 -4.28 5.84 8.69
CA LEU A 196 -3.61 4.64 8.20
C LEU A 196 -2.12 4.89 7.97
N ASP A 197 -1.77 5.98 7.26
CA ASP A 197 -0.38 6.36 7.01
C ASP A 197 0.39 6.62 8.32
N GLY A 198 -0.20 7.37 9.25
CA GLY A 198 0.39 7.65 10.56
C GLY A 198 0.56 6.41 11.44
N GLU A 199 -0.43 5.52 11.50
CA GLU A 199 -0.37 4.26 12.25
C GLU A 199 0.69 3.31 11.67
N VAL A 200 0.74 3.17 10.34
CA VAL A 200 1.76 2.36 9.65
C VAL A 200 3.15 2.91 9.93
N LYS A 201 3.38 4.22 9.76
CA LYS A 201 4.69 4.84 10.02
C LYS A 201 5.11 4.71 11.48
N THR A 202 4.16 4.83 12.41
CA THR A 202 4.43 4.62 13.84
C THR A 202 4.84 3.18 14.12
N ALA A 203 4.14 2.19 13.56
CA ALA A 203 4.51 0.78 13.73
C ALA A 203 5.88 0.45 13.11
N LEU A 204 6.19 1.04 11.96
CA LEU A 204 7.46 0.80 11.27
C LEU A 204 8.64 1.51 11.94
N TYR A 205 8.47 2.79 12.29
CA TYR A 205 9.58 3.72 12.58
C TYR A 205 9.46 4.44 13.93
N GLY A 206 8.39 4.20 14.70
CA GLY A 206 8.16 4.79 16.01
C GLY A 206 7.56 6.20 16.01
N LYS A 207 7.25 6.77 14.83
CA LYS A 207 6.62 8.09 14.72
C LYS A 207 5.74 8.20 13.47
N ALA A 208 4.65 8.96 13.57
CA ALA A 208 3.65 9.10 12.50
C ALA A 208 4.12 9.99 11.34
N ASP A 209 5.04 10.91 11.59
CA ASP A 209 5.56 11.89 10.62
C ASP A 209 6.87 11.44 9.95
N ALA A 210 7.19 10.14 10.05
CA ALA A 210 8.38 9.57 9.43
C ALA A 210 8.38 9.82 7.91
N GLY A 211 9.28 10.69 7.46
CA GLY A 211 9.47 11.00 6.04
C GLY A 211 10.30 9.92 5.31
N PRO A 212 10.17 9.81 3.98
CA PRO A 212 10.91 8.83 3.19
C PRO A 212 12.42 9.12 3.11
N ALA A 213 12.82 10.38 3.33
CA ALA A 213 14.21 10.80 3.33
C ALA A 213 15.00 10.06 4.42
N ASP A 214 15.98 9.27 3.99
CA ASP A 214 16.77 8.27 4.72
C ASP A 214 17.50 8.77 5.97
N GLY A 215 17.42 10.08 6.25
CA GLY A 215 17.99 10.69 7.43
C GLY A 215 17.40 10.13 8.71
N ASN A 216 16.11 10.21 8.99
CA ASN A 216 15.64 10.12 10.41
C ASN A 216 14.70 8.94 10.69
N LEU A 217 14.85 7.85 9.96
CA LEU A 217 14.10 6.62 10.21
C LEU A 217 14.76 5.81 11.32
N CYS A 218 13.94 5.24 12.19
CA CYS A 218 14.40 4.60 13.43
C CYS A 218 15.22 5.53 14.34
N ASP A 219 14.83 6.80 14.41
CA ASP A 219 15.37 7.78 15.33
C ASP A 219 14.90 7.48 16.77
N ILE A 220 15.38 6.36 17.30
CA ILE A 220 15.00 5.78 18.57
C ILE A 220 16.30 5.45 19.29
N ALA A 221 16.46 6.01 20.48
CA ALA A 221 17.56 5.63 21.37
C ALA A 221 17.38 4.19 21.85
N ALA A 222 18.49 3.46 21.93
CA ALA A 222 18.54 2.20 22.64
C ALA A 222 18.09 2.36 24.11
N SER A 223 17.72 1.26 24.74
CA SER A 223 17.38 1.20 26.16
C SER A 223 18.66 1.16 27.00
N THR A 224 18.70 0.48 28.15
CA THR A 224 19.93 0.37 28.97
C THR A 224 20.83 -0.81 28.58
N SER A 225 20.37 -1.68 27.67
CA SER A 225 21.12 -2.83 27.17
C SER A 225 20.44 -3.37 25.90
N ARG A 226 21.15 -4.19 25.13
CA ARG A 226 20.55 -4.89 23.98
C ARG A 226 19.37 -5.77 24.40
N ALA A 227 19.55 -6.56 25.46
CA ALA A 227 18.52 -7.44 25.97
C ALA A 227 17.22 -6.71 26.36
N LYS A 228 17.33 -5.46 26.83
CA LYS A 228 16.16 -4.63 27.16
C LYS A 228 15.58 -3.96 25.92
N THR A 229 16.44 -3.38 25.07
CA THR A 229 16.04 -2.75 23.79
C THR A 229 15.26 -3.72 22.91
N CYS A 230 15.73 -4.96 22.84
CA CYS A 230 15.20 -6.02 21.98
C CYS A 230 13.99 -6.78 22.56
N LYS A 231 13.40 -6.27 23.64
CA LYS A 231 12.10 -6.76 24.14
C LYS A 231 10.96 -6.06 23.42
N ILE A 232 9.96 -6.85 23.04
CA ILE A 232 8.75 -6.34 22.40
C ILE A 232 8.00 -5.33 23.27
N GLU A 233 8.11 -5.41 24.59
CA GLU A 233 7.46 -4.48 25.53
C GLU A 233 8.23 -3.16 25.75
N ASP A 234 9.43 -3.02 25.18
CA ASP A 234 10.22 -1.79 25.25
C ASP A 234 10.37 -1.15 23.86
N LYS A 235 11.53 -1.26 23.21
CA LYS A 235 11.80 -0.58 21.94
C LYS A 235 11.46 -1.43 20.71
N ALA A 236 11.52 -2.76 20.82
CA ALA A 236 11.30 -3.67 19.68
C ALA A 236 9.84 -3.84 19.25
N GLN A 237 8.88 -3.12 19.86
CA GLN A 237 7.52 -2.96 19.31
C GLN A 237 7.49 -2.25 17.95
N THR A 238 8.54 -1.51 17.62
CA THR A 238 8.70 -0.87 16.31
C THR A 238 9.52 -1.76 15.39
N LEU A 239 9.08 -1.90 14.13
CA LEU A 239 9.69 -2.87 13.21
C LEU A 239 11.14 -2.53 12.87
N CYS A 240 11.50 -1.25 12.81
CA CYS A 240 12.87 -0.82 12.57
C CYS A 240 13.82 -1.26 13.70
N VAL A 241 13.39 -1.15 14.97
CA VAL A 241 14.18 -1.61 16.12
C VAL A 241 14.27 -3.12 16.14
N ALA A 242 13.16 -3.81 15.84
CA ALA A 242 13.17 -5.26 15.68
C ALA A 242 14.21 -5.71 14.63
N ALA A 243 14.27 -5.04 13.49
CA ALA A 243 15.25 -5.31 12.44
C ALA A 243 16.70 -5.13 12.93
N VAL A 244 16.97 -4.02 13.63
CA VAL A 244 18.29 -3.75 14.24
C VAL A 244 18.64 -4.82 15.27
N CYS A 245 17.71 -5.22 16.13
CA CYS A 245 17.89 -6.28 17.12
C CYS A 245 18.24 -7.65 16.50
N ILE A 246 17.71 -7.93 15.31
CA ILE A 246 17.96 -9.16 14.56
C ILE A 246 19.33 -9.16 13.88
N CYS A 247 19.83 -8.01 13.39
CA CYS A 247 21.04 -7.98 12.57
C CYS A 247 22.24 -7.24 13.10
N ALA A 248 22.04 -6.17 13.86
CA ALA A 248 23.15 -5.36 14.34
C ALA A 248 23.94 -6.16 15.36
N LYS A 249 25.25 -5.90 15.44
CA LYS A 249 26.12 -6.52 16.42
C LYS A 249 26.47 -5.53 17.53
N GLY A 250 26.60 -6.00 18.76
CA GLY A 250 27.20 -5.26 19.85
C GLY A 250 28.73 -5.21 19.71
N SER A 251 29.37 -4.33 20.47
CA SER A 251 30.84 -4.15 20.47
C SER A 251 31.64 -5.39 20.88
N THR A 252 31.01 -6.36 21.53
CA THR A 252 31.63 -7.62 22.00
C THR A 252 31.41 -8.80 21.06
N GLN A 253 30.64 -8.62 19.99
CA GLN A 253 30.35 -9.66 19.00
C GLN A 253 31.28 -9.49 17.79
N ASN A 254 31.92 -10.58 17.37
CA ASN A 254 32.92 -10.55 16.29
C ASN A 254 32.35 -11.02 14.94
N SER A 255 31.24 -11.76 14.97
CA SER A 255 30.58 -12.32 13.80
C SER A 255 29.40 -11.48 13.33
N ASP A 256 29.21 -11.39 12.01
CA ASP A 256 28.00 -10.77 11.43
C ASP A 256 26.81 -11.74 11.51
N ILE A 257 25.63 -11.24 11.86
CA ILE A 257 24.45 -12.09 12.20
C ILE A 257 23.53 -12.30 10.98
N CYS A 258 23.45 -11.30 10.11
CA CYS A 258 22.64 -11.33 8.90
C CYS A 258 23.54 -11.39 7.66
N ASP A 259 24.41 -10.42 7.50
CA ASP A 259 25.47 -10.39 6.48
C ASP A 259 26.34 -9.16 6.79
N SER A 260 27.60 -9.18 6.37
CA SER A 260 28.56 -8.09 6.51
C SER A 260 28.07 -6.73 5.99
N GLN A 261 27.23 -6.71 4.95
CA GLN A 261 26.69 -5.45 4.40
C GLN A 261 25.50 -4.90 5.20
N LEU A 262 24.91 -5.71 6.07
CA LEU A 262 23.69 -5.38 6.84
C LEU A 262 23.95 -5.25 8.33
N THR A 263 24.98 -5.93 8.83
CA THR A 263 25.33 -5.94 10.25
C THR A 263 26.14 -4.70 10.60
N ALA A 264 25.42 -3.64 10.97
CA ALA A 264 26.02 -2.49 11.64
C ALA A 264 26.44 -2.84 13.08
N THR A 265 27.46 -2.15 13.59
CA THR A 265 27.84 -2.25 15.01
C THR A 265 27.12 -1.16 15.80
N VAL A 266 26.36 -1.56 16.81
CA VAL A 266 25.86 -0.67 17.85
C VAL A 266 26.84 -0.76 19.00
N THR A 267 27.65 0.27 19.15
CA THR A 267 28.76 0.31 20.10
C THR A 267 28.29 0.44 21.54
N ASP A 268 27.21 1.22 21.74
CA ASP A 268 26.64 1.47 23.05
C ASP A 268 25.11 1.30 23.06
N TRP A 269 24.65 0.11 23.44
CA TRP A 269 23.24 -0.20 23.62
C TRP A 269 22.59 0.50 24.84
N ALA A 270 23.29 1.39 25.54
CA ALA A 270 22.75 2.24 26.59
C ALA A 270 22.38 3.65 26.10
N ASN A 271 23.07 4.17 25.07
CA ASN A 271 22.97 5.59 24.70
C ASN A 271 22.91 5.85 23.18
N GLU A 272 23.20 4.85 22.34
CA GLU A 272 23.27 5.04 20.89
C GLU A 272 21.89 5.06 20.23
N ASN A 273 21.77 5.83 19.15
CA ASN A 273 20.58 5.88 18.31
C ASN A 273 20.62 4.80 17.23
N LEU A 274 19.49 4.15 16.97
CA LEU A 274 19.43 2.97 16.09
C LEU A 274 19.29 3.30 14.60
N LYS A 275 19.18 4.58 14.23
CA LYS A 275 19.06 5.10 12.87
C LYS A 275 20.14 4.59 11.91
N THR A 276 21.42 4.70 12.31
CA THR A 276 22.54 4.27 11.46
C THR A 276 22.49 2.78 11.19
N ALA A 277 22.22 1.98 12.23
CA ALA A 277 22.09 0.53 12.11
C ALA A 277 20.90 0.13 11.24
N PHE A 278 19.78 0.84 11.35
CA PHE A 278 18.62 0.61 10.51
C PHE A 278 18.84 1.02 9.06
N GLY A 279 19.63 2.07 8.79
CA GLY A 279 19.91 2.56 7.44
C GLY A 279 20.44 1.49 6.48
N ALA A 280 21.37 0.64 6.94
CA ALA A 280 21.91 -0.47 6.16
C ALA A 280 20.83 -1.51 5.81
N ILE A 281 19.97 -1.85 6.78
CA ILE A 281 18.87 -2.80 6.58
C ILE A 281 17.82 -2.22 5.62
N LYS A 282 17.47 -0.94 5.79
CA LYS A 282 16.54 -0.23 4.91
C LYS A 282 17.03 -0.24 3.47
N ALA A 283 18.31 0.03 3.23
CA ALA A 283 18.90 0.00 1.90
C ALA A 283 18.68 -1.36 1.20
N LYS A 284 18.81 -2.47 1.95
CA LYS A 284 18.43 -3.79 1.44
C LYS A 284 16.94 -3.92 1.16
N CYS A 285 16.09 -3.51 2.10
CA CYS A 285 14.65 -3.63 1.92
C CYS A 285 14.16 -2.85 0.70
N ASN A 286 14.78 -1.70 0.38
CA ASN A 286 14.47 -0.89 -0.80
C ASN A 286 14.73 -1.61 -2.14
N ASN A 287 15.51 -2.69 -2.15
CA ASN A 287 15.74 -3.50 -3.35
C ASN A 287 14.59 -4.47 -3.66
N LEU A 288 13.63 -4.63 -2.74
CA LEU A 288 12.43 -5.42 -2.99
C LEU A 288 11.36 -4.57 -3.70
N PRO A 289 10.59 -5.18 -4.63
CA PRO A 289 9.51 -4.47 -5.29
C PRO A 289 8.42 -4.06 -4.29
N PRO A 290 7.84 -2.84 -4.42
CA PRO A 290 6.71 -2.42 -3.60
C PRO A 290 5.52 -3.37 -3.75
N ARG A 291 4.80 -3.61 -2.65
CA ARG A 291 3.59 -4.45 -2.65
C ARG A 291 2.35 -3.61 -2.44
N GLN A 292 1.17 -4.22 -2.55
CA GLN A 292 -0.10 -3.56 -2.27
C GLN A 292 -0.40 -3.61 -0.77
N LEU A 293 -0.74 -2.46 -0.17
CA LEU A 293 -1.16 -2.39 1.24
C LEU A 293 -2.61 -2.88 1.38
N THR A 294 -2.79 -4.18 1.57
CA THR A 294 -4.09 -4.76 1.87
C THR A 294 -4.05 -5.45 3.22
N ALA A 295 -5.21 -5.59 3.88
CA ALA A 295 -5.30 -6.35 5.13
C ALA A 295 -4.77 -7.78 4.96
N HIS A 296 -5.10 -8.44 3.85
CA HIS A 296 -4.63 -9.79 3.55
C HIS A 296 -3.10 -9.88 3.42
N ASN A 297 -2.49 -8.97 2.64
CA ASN A 297 -1.04 -8.97 2.46
C ASN A 297 -0.30 -8.67 3.76
N LEU A 298 -0.83 -7.73 4.56
CA LEU A 298 -0.22 -7.34 5.83
C LEU A 298 -0.26 -8.50 6.84
N ILE A 299 -1.42 -9.15 7.00
CA ILE A 299 -1.58 -10.32 7.87
C ILE A 299 -0.68 -11.47 7.39
N THR A 300 -0.65 -11.74 6.08
CA THR A 300 0.18 -12.82 5.52
C THR A 300 1.67 -12.58 5.77
N ALA A 301 2.16 -11.34 5.54
CA ALA A 301 3.55 -10.99 5.80
C ALA A 301 3.90 -11.10 7.29
N LEU A 302 2.99 -10.66 8.16
CA LEU A 302 3.16 -10.78 9.62
C LEU A 302 3.17 -12.24 10.08
N ASP A 303 2.23 -13.06 9.62
CA ASP A 303 2.15 -14.49 9.97
C ASP A 303 3.41 -15.23 9.50
N LYS A 304 3.89 -14.93 8.29
CA LYS A 304 5.13 -15.50 7.76
C LYS A 304 6.34 -15.15 8.64
N LEU A 305 6.43 -13.91 9.11
CA LEU A 305 7.49 -13.47 10.01
C LEU A 305 7.38 -14.16 11.38
N LEU A 306 6.19 -14.16 11.98
CA LEU A 306 5.95 -14.74 13.30
C LEU A 306 6.08 -16.28 13.31
N ALA A 307 5.82 -16.96 12.19
CA ALA A 307 6.05 -18.39 12.04
C ALA A 307 7.53 -18.79 12.19
N LYS A 308 8.47 -17.83 12.09
CA LYS A 308 9.90 -18.04 12.37
C LYS A 308 10.27 -17.82 13.82
N SER A 309 9.31 -17.51 14.69
CA SER A 309 9.57 -17.47 16.12
C SER A 309 9.82 -18.86 16.68
N THR A 310 10.78 -18.97 17.59
CA THR A 310 11.21 -20.23 18.20
C THR A 310 11.23 -20.10 19.72
N ALA A 311 11.02 -21.22 20.41
CA ALA A 311 11.30 -21.28 21.84
C ALA A 311 12.82 -21.16 22.05
N ASN A 312 13.24 -20.27 22.95
CA ASN A 312 14.60 -20.20 23.46
C ASN A 312 14.61 -20.85 24.84
N THR A 313 15.07 -22.10 24.89
CA THR A 313 15.13 -22.90 26.12
C THR A 313 16.56 -22.97 26.60
N GLU A 314 16.84 -22.27 27.69
CA GLU A 314 18.07 -22.46 28.45
C GLU A 314 17.83 -23.45 29.59
N ALA A 315 18.87 -24.18 30.00
CA ALA A 315 18.84 -24.95 31.23
C ALA A 315 18.49 -23.99 32.39
N ASP A 316 17.40 -24.28 33.10
CA ASP A 316 16.93 -23.58 34.31
C ASP A 316 16.18 -22.23 34.14
N ALA A 317 15.80 -21.84 32.92
CA ALA A 317 14.95 -20.66 32.69
C ALA A 317 13.55 -21.02 32.14
N ALA A 318 12.55 -20.18 32.41
CA ALA A 318 11.28 -20.25 31.70
C ALA A 318 11.52 -20.06 30.20
N ALA A 319 10.92 -20.92 29.36
CA ALA A 319 11.08 -20.87 27.92
C ALA A 319 10.67 -19.48 27.39
N ALA A 320 11.61 -18.75 26.82
CA ALA A 320 11.34 -17.50 26.11
C ALA A 320 10.87 -17.82 24.68
N VAL A 321 10.16 -16.88 24.05
CA VAL A 321 9.82 -16.98 22.62
C VAL A 321 10.54 -15.86 21.90
N VAL A 322 11.37 -16.20 20.93
CA VAL A 322 12.22 -15.25 20.21
C VAL A 322 11.97 -15.29 18.71
N LEU A 323 12.15 -14.16 18.04
CA LEU A 323 12.33 -14.09 16.59
C LEU A 323 13.80 -13.81 16.30
N GLY A 324 14.51 -14.76 15.68
CA GLY A 324 15.95 -14.69 15.46
C GLY A 324 16.69 -15.79 16.21
N THR A 325 18.00 -15.61 16.33
CA THR A 325 18.88 -16.56 17.03
C THR A 325 19.10 -16.07 18.46
N GLY A 326 18.48 -16.74 19.43
CA GLY A 326 18.60 -16.44 20.87
C GLY A 326 19.97 -16.75 21.46
N ALA A 327 20.36 -15.94 22.44
CA ALA A 327 21.53 -16.12 23.30
C ALA A 327 21.35 -17.29 24.27
N THR A 328 22.46 -17.92 24.64
CA THR A 328 22.50 -19.02 25.61
C THR A 328 22.48 -18.47 27.05
N ASN A 329 21.39 -17.77 27.37
CA ASN A 329 21.25 -17.03 28.62
C ASN A 329 19.78 -16.77 29.03
N THR A 330 19.56 -16.48 30.31
CA THR A 330 18.25 -16.06 30.84
C THR A 330 17.73 -14.75 30.23
N ALA A 331 18.62 -13.91 29.67
CA ALA A 331 18.28 -12.78 28.83
C ALA A 331 18.44 -13.18 27.33
N PRO A 332 17.36 -13.60 26.64
CA PRO A 332 17.46 -14.33 25.38
C PRO A 332 18.01 -13.49 24.22
N CYS A 333 17.94 -12.16 24.28
CA CYS A 333 18.47 -11.26 23.23
C CYS A 333 19.61 -10.36 23.74
N LYS A 334 20.44 -10.86 24.66
CA LYS A 334 21.68 -10.18 25.06
C LYS A 334 22.77 -10.28 23.97
N ASP A 335 23.84 -9.52 24.14
CA ASP A 335 25.03 -9.66 23.30
C ASP A 335 25.73 -11.00 23.55
N GLU A 336 25.87 -11.79 22.48
CA GLU A 336 26.58 -13.07 22.43
C GLU A 336 26.93 -13.39 20.97
N ASP A 337 28.13 -13.89 20.68
CA ASP A 337 28.59 -14.01 19.29
C ASP A 337 27.62 -14.84 18.42
N GLN A 338 27.34 -14.35 17.21
CA GLN A 338 26.36 -14.93 16.27
C GLN A 338 24.90 -14.98 16.77
N LYS A 339 24.54 -14.20 17.80
CA LYS A 339 23.19 -14.10 18.35
C LYS A 339 22.57 -12.73 18.10
N GLY A 340 21.29 -12.74 17.75
CA GLY A 340 20.50 -11.54 17.48
C GLY A 340 19.05 -11.94 17.37
N CYS A 341 18.18 -11.30 18.16
CA CYS A 341 16.78 -11.64 18.20
C CYS A 341 15.92 -10.51 18.76
N VAL A 342 14.61 -10.69 18.64
CA VAL A 342 13.59 -9.98 19.41
C VAL A 342 12.94 -10.94 20.39
N ASP A 343 12.82 -10.53 21.64
CA ASP A 343 12.11 -11.26 22.69
C ASP A 343 10.60 -10.96 22.61
N LEU A 344 9.84 -11.97 22.18
CA LEU A 344 8.39 -11.97 21.99
C LEU A 344 7.63 -12.64 23.14
N THR A 345 8.31 -13.02 24.22
CA THR A 345 7.75 -13.84 25.31
C THR A 345 6.44 -13.26 25.86
N ALA A 346 6.39 -11.94 26.04
CA ALA A 346 5.21 -11.23 26.51
C ALA A 346 3.95 -11.39 25.62
N LEU A 347 4.13 -11.50 24.29
CA LEU A 347 3.00 -11.70 23.37
C LEU A 347 2.36 -13.08 23.58
N THR A 348 3.19 -14.09 23.88
CA THR A 348 2.71 -15.47 24.10
C THR A 348 2.05 -15.65 25.47
N ALA A 349 2.48 -14.88 26.47
CA ALA A 349 1.84 -14.83 27.78
C ALA A 349 0.44 -14.17 27.70
N LYS A 350 0.28 -13.09 26.92
CA LYS A 350 -1.01 -12.41 26.72
C LYS A 350 -2.04 -13.28 25.97
N LYS A 351 -1.60 -14.11 25.01
CA LYS A 351 -2.50 -15.03 24.28
C LYS A 351 -3.17 -16.07 25.21
N ARG A 352 -2.57 -16.40 26.36
CA ARG A 352 -3.16 -17.31 27.36
C ARG A 352 -4.21 -16.66 28.26
N GLN A 353 -4.29 -15.33 28.31
CA GLN A 353 -5.22 -14.59 29.18
C GLN A 353 -6.52 -14.14 28.48
N HIS A 354 -6.64 -14.34 27.16
CA HIS A 354 -7.91 -14.16 26.44
C HIS A 354 -8.58 -15.53 26.24
N PRO A 355 -9.44 -16.01 27.16
CA PRO A 355 -10.34 -17.09 26.80
C PRO A 355 -11.21 -16.59 25.64
N GLN A 356 -11.16 -17.32 24.51
CA GLN A 356 -12.11 -17.17 23.42
C GLN A 356 -13.52 -17.13 24.01
N LYS A 357 -14.15 -15.94 24.05
CA LYS A 357 -15.60 -15.87 24.09
C LYS A 357 -16.07 -16.46 22.77
N ARG A 358 -16.44 -17.74 22.79
CA ARG A 358 -17.24 -18.34 21.72
C ARG A 358 -18.52 -17.52 21.62
N HIS A 359 -18.85 -17.16 20.37
CA HIS A 359 -20.03 -16.41 19.98
C HIS A 359 -21.32 -16.98 20.58
#